data_AF-A0ABD4S9M8-F1
#
_entry.id   AF-A0ABD4S9M8-F1
#
_cell.length_a   1.000
_cell.length_b   1.000
_cell.length_c   1.000
_cell.angle_alpha   90.00
_cell.angle_beta   90.00
_cell.angle_gamma   90.00
#
_symmetry.space_group_name_H-M   'P 1'
#
loop_
_entity.id
_entity.type
_entity.pdbx_description
1 polymer ?
#
loop_
_entity_poly.entity_id
_entity_poly.type
_entity_poly.pdbx_seq_one_letter_code
_entity_poly.pdbx_strand_id
1 'polypeptide(L)' 'MKMEKQRRNSKPVLLYNMMTEETRFFPSMKLAAKSIGVPLSWIYQQVQCHTATLHDGWTVIDLDE' A
#
# COMPACT_ATOMS: atom_id res chain seq x y z
N MET A 1 13.90 23.85 20.10
CA MET A 1 12.63 23.79 19.33
C MET A 1 12.41 22.35 18.86
N LYS A 2 11.14 21.96 18.77
CA LYS A 2 10.63 20.58 18.80
C LYS A 2 11.26 19.68 17.73
N MET A 3 11.60 18.46 18.15
CA MET A 3 11.94 17.35 17.26
C MET A 3 10.85 17.18 16.21
N GLU A 4 11.23 17.22 14.94
CA GLU A 4 10.37 16.87 13.82
C GLU A 4 10.05 15.38 13.94
N LYS A 5 8.93 15.09 14.60
CA LYS A 5 8.38 13.74 14.73
C LYS A 5 8.02 13.31 13.31
N GLN A 6 8.94 12.56 12.71
CA GLN A 6 8.76 11.61 11.61
C GLN A 6 7.28 11.48 11.22
N ARG A 7 6.94 11.85 9.98
CA ARG A 7 5.66 11.55 9.31
C ARG A 7 5.45 10.03 9.30
N ARG A 8 5.05 9.46 10.44
CA ARG A 8 4.88 8.02 10.62
C ARG A 8 3.53 7.62 10.04
N ASN A 9 3.61 6.83 8.97
CA ASN A 9 2.66 5.78 8.59
C ASN A 9 1.46 6.08 7.68
N SER A 10 1.29 7.29 7.15
CA SER A 10 0.23 7.56 6.18
C SER A 10 0.80 7.87 4.80
N LYS A 11 1.49 6.90 4.19
CA LYS A 11 1.77 6.97 2.75
C LYS A 11 0.50 6.54 1.99
N PRO A 12 -0.05 7.39 1.11
CA PRO A 12 -1.18 7.01 0.28
C PRO A 12 -0.75 5.96 -0.74
N VAL A 13 -1.64 5.01 -1.02
CA VAL A 13 -1.39 3.92 -1.97
C VAL A 13 -2.63 3.68 -2.83
N LEU A 14 -2.40 3.21 -4.05
CA LEU A 14 -3.42 2.70 -4.95
C LEU A 14 -3.31 1.19 -5.00
N LEU A 15 -4.39 0.48 -4.69
CA LEU A 15 -4.51 -0.95 -4.95
C LEU A 15 -5.09 -1.15 -6.34
N TYR A 16 -4.43 -1.93 -7.18
CA TYR A 16 -4.90 -2.31 -8.50
C TYR A 16 -5.09 -3.82 -8.55
N ASN A 17 -6.29 -4.29 -8.91
CA ASN A 17 -6.57 -5.70 -9.13
C ASN A 17 -6.35 -6.05 -10.60
N MET A 18 -5.38 -6.89 -10.91
CA MET A 18 -5.10 -7.30 -12.29
C MET A 18 -6.16 -8.24 -12.87
N MET A 19 -6.94 -8.92 -12.04
CA MET A 19 -7.97 -9.87 -12.48
C MET A 19 -9.29 -9.18 -12.80
N THR A 20 -9.67 -8.18 -12.01
CA THR A 20 -10.94 -7.45 -12.16
C THR A 20 -10.78 -6.05 -12.75
N GLU A 21 -9.54 -5.63 -13.00
CA GLU A 21 -9.17 -4.27 -13.44
C GLU A 21 -9.64 -3.17 -12.47
N GLU A 22 -9.96 -3.53 -11.23
CA GLU A 22 -10.47 -2.61 -10.22
C GLU A 22 -9.33 -1.81 -9.59
N THR A 23 -9.56 -0.53 -9.34
CA THR A 23 -8.64 0.34 -8.60
C THR A 23 -9.27 0.87 -7.33
N ARG A 24 -8.51 0.90 -6.24
CA ARG A 24 -8.95 1.45 -4.95
C ARG A 24 -7.87 2.32 -4.33
N PHE A 25 -8.20 3.58 -4.10
CA PHE A 25 -7.32 4.52 -3.41
C PHE A 25 -7.44 4.39 -1.90
N PHE A 26 -6.31 4.41 -1.20
CA PHE A 26 -6.27 4.47 0.25
C PHE A 26 -5.32 5.56 0.73
N PRO A 27 -5.74 6.41 1.70
CA PRO A 27 -4.88 7.46 2.25
C PRO A 27 -3.78 6.91 3.17
N SER A 28 -3.76 5.60 3.45
CA SER A 28 -2.67 4.95 4.18
C SER A 28 -2.53 3.48 3.79
N MET A 29 -1.28 3.00 3.74
CA MET A 29 -0.94 1.58 3.60
C MET A 29 -1.66 0.68 4.62
N LYS A 30 -1.87 1.17 5.85
CA LYS A 30 -2.58 0.42 6.90
C LYS A 30 -4.04 0.19 6.55
N LEU A 31 -4.72 1.18 5.97
CA LEU A 31 -6.10 1.02 5.51
C LEU A 31 -6.18 0.08 4.32
N ALA A 32 -5.22 0.18 3.38
CA ALA A 32 -5.12 -0.74 2.25
C ALA A 32 -4.97 -2.19 2.73
N ALA A 33 -4.00 -2.45 3.60
CA ALA A 33 -3.74 -3.78 4.17
C ALA A 33 -5.00 -4.38 4.81
N LYS A 34 -5.70 -3.58 5.63
CA LYS A 34 -6.95 -3.99 6.28
C LYS A 34 -8.08 -4.28 5.28
N SER A 35 -8.16 -3.52 4.18
CA SER A 35 -9.22 -3.68 3.18
C SER A 35 -9.11 -4.98 2.39
N ILE A 36 -7.90 -5.47 2.14
CA ILE A 36 -7.66 -6.71 1.40
C ILE A 36 -7.27 -7.88 2.31
N GLY A 37 -7.24 -7.67 3.64
CA GLY A 37 -7.00 -8.73 4.62
C GLY A 37 -5.55 -9.22 4.69
N VAL A 38 -4.57 -8.42 4.23
CA VAL A 38 -3.15 -8.80 4.22
C VAL A 38 -2.37 -8.16 5.37
N PRO A 39 -1.23 -8.75 5.77
CA PRO A 39 -0.31 -8.11 6.70
C PRO A 39 0.25 -6.79 6.14
N LEU A 40 0.44 -5.78 6.99
CA LEU A 40 1.04 -4.51 6.58
C LEU A 40 2.45 -4.69 6.00
N SER A 41 3.22 -5.68 6.49
CA SER A 41 4.54 -6.02 5.95
C SER A 41 4.51 -6.44 4.48
N TRP A 42 3.41 -7.05 4.03
CA TRP A 42 3.22 -7.41 2.63
C TRP A 42 3.09 -6.16 1.76
N ILE A 43 2.31 -5.16 2.19
CA ILE A 43 2.22 -3.86 1.51
C ILE A 43 3.60 -3.18 1.43
N TYR A 44 4.35 -3.16 2.54
CA TYR A 44 5.72 -2.62 2.53
C TYR A 44 6.64 -3.34 1.55
N GLN A 45 6.55 -4.66 1.48
CA GLN A 45 7.34 -5.47 0.54
C GLN A 45 6.98 -5.14 -0.91
N GLN A 46 5.70 -4.97 -1.24
CA GLN A 46 5.25 -4.57 -2.58
C GLN A 46 5.82 -3.20 -2.97
N VAL A 47 5.68 -2.22 -2.08
CA VAL A 47 6.17 -0.85 -2.29
C VAL A 47 7.70 -0.79 -2.41
N GLN A 48 8.44 -1.57 -1.62
CA GLN A 48 9.91 -1.52 -1.62
C GLN A 48 10.55 -2.37 -2.73
N CYS A 49 10.04 -3.57 -2.96
CA CYS A 49 10.69 -4.53 -3.83
C CYS A 49 10.25 -4.43 -5.30
N HIS A 50 9.23 -3.62 -5.64
CA HIS A 50 8.60 -3.60 -6.97
C HIS A 50 8.23 -5.02 -7.44
N THR A 51 7.97 -5.92 -6.50
CA THR A 51 7.71 -7.33 -6.79
C THR A 51 6.24 -7.50 -7.07
N ALA A 52 5.87 -8.01 -8.25
CA ALA A 52 4.50 -8.35 -8.62
C ALA A 52 3.97 -9.60 -7.90
N THR A 53 4.28 -9.77 -6.61
CA THR A 53 3.70 -10.88 -5.83
C THR A 53 2.25 -10.53 -5.57
N LEU A 54 1.32 -11.13 -6.33
CA LEU A 54 -0.11 -10.88 -6.22
C LEU A 54 -0.70 -11.59 -5.00
N HIS A 55 -1.52 -10.91 -4.20
CA HIS A 55 -2.42 -11.53 -3.22
C HIS A 55 -3.85 -11.27 -3.67
N ASP A 56 -4.58 -12.33 -4.04
CA ASP A 56 -5.92 -12.22 -4.65
C ASP A 56 -5.99 -11.28 -5.88
N GLY A 57 -4.90 -11.22 -6.65
CA GLY A 57 -4.80 -10.36 -7.84
C GLY A 57 -4.51 -8.88 -7.53
N TRP A 58 -4.36 -8.49 -6.27
CA TRP A 58 -4.05 -7.11 -5.88
C TRP A 58 -2.56 -6.80 -5.98
N THR A 59 -2.26 -5.63 -6.56
CA THR A 59 -0.95 -4.97 -6.64
C THR A 59 -1.03 -3.64 -5.90
N VAL A 60 0.05 -3.28 -5.20
CA VAL A 60 0.16 -1.98 -4.51
C VAL A 60 1.02 -1.05 -5.35
N ILE A 61 0.50 0.14 -5.61
CA ILE A 61 1.21 1.24 -6.27
C ILE A 61 1.36 2.36 -5.24
N ASP A 62 2.59 2.77 -4.97
CA ASP A 62 2.88 3.92 -4.11
C ASP A 62 2.58 5.21 -4.89
N LEU A 63 1.97 6.19 -4.22
CA LEU A 63 1.57 7.47 -4.83
C LEU A 63 2.40 8.66 -4.32
N ASP A 64 3.42 8.39 -3.52
CA ASP A 64 4.32 9.35 -2.90
C ASP A 64 5.64 9.33 -3.70
N GLU A 65 5.57 9.75 -4.97
CA GLU A 65 6.73 9.94 -5.87
C GLU A 65 7.69 11.02 -5.36
#